data_AF-A0A7C9LXQ0-F1
#
_entry.id   AF-A0A7C9LXQ0-F1
#
_cell.length_a   1.000
_cell.length_b   1.000
_cell.length_c   1.000
_cell.angle_alpha   90.00
_cell.angle_beta   90.00
_cell.angle_gamma   90.00
#
_symmetry.space_group_name_H-M   'P 1'
#
loop_
_entity.id
_entity.type
_entity.pdbx_description
1 polymer ?
#
loop_
_entity_poly.entity_id
_entity_poly.type
_entity_poly.pdbx_seq_one_letter_code
_entity_poly.pdbx_strand_id
1 'polypeptide(L)'
;MVALLFLPSCTTGRLTRSHQACDVAPFTWSALEAPPDNSEALMTASNVRPPTKHQSQIWFSASNERLLLCRIDTRPDYSCGNDKWIFQRIDGRWKEQPATITVCAD
;
A
#
# COMPACT_ATOMS: atom_id res chain seq x y z
N MET A 1 -27.47 16.44 -25.59
CA MET A 1 -26.81 16.96 -24.38
C MET A 1 -25.95 15.86 -23.81
N VAL A 2 -24.63 15.93 -23.97
CA VAL A 2 -23.68 15.01 -23.33
C VAL A 2 -22.97 15.83 -22.26
N ALA A 3 -23.29 15.57 -21.00
CA ALA A 3 -22.58 16.13 -19.87
C ALA A 3 -21.23 15.43 -19.77
N LEU A 4 -20.19 16.05 -20.32
CA LEU A 4 -18.80 15.67 -20.06
C LEU A 4 -18.48 16.03 -18.61
N LEU A 5 -18.55 15.03 -17.74
CA LEU A 5 -18.08 15.11 -16.37
C LEU A 5 -16.54 15.25 -16.41
N PHE A 6 -16.06 16.49 -16.43
CA PHE A 6 -14.69 16.83 -16.09
C PHE A 6 -14.49 16.53 -14.59
N LEU A 7 -14.00 15.34 -14.28
CA LEU A 7 -13.49 15.04 -12.94
C LEU A 7 -12.11 15.71 -12.80
N PRO A 8 -11.89 16.55 -11.77
CA PRO A 8 -10.64 17.27 -11.58
C PRO A 8 -9.51 16.27 -11.27
N SER A 9 -8.54 16.18 -12.18
CA SER A 9 -7.36 15.30 -12.08
C SER A 9 -6.27 15.88 -11.16
N CYS A 10 -6.62 16.27 -9.93
CA CYS A 10 -5.65 16.77 -8.95
C CYS A 10 -5.11 15.69 -7.99
N THR A 11 -5.69 14.49 -7.99
CA THR A 11 -5.26 13.38 -7.11
C THR A 11 -4.27 12.42 -7.77
N THR A 12 -4.19 12.43 -9.11
CA THR A 12 -3.40 11.46 -9.88
C THR A 12 -1.90 11.53 -9.56
N GLY A 13 -1.33 12.74 -9.41
CA GLY A 13 0.10 12.93 -9.15
C GLY A 13 0.57 12.49 -7.75
N ARG A 14 -0.31 12.54 -6.74
CA ARG A 14 0.01 12.07 -5.38
C ARG A 14 -0.06 10.55 -5.30
N LEU A 15 -1.05 9.95 -5.95
CA LEU A 15 -1.23 8.50 -5.99
C LEU A 15 -0.10 7.83 -6.77
N THR A 16 0.35 8.39 -7.89
CA THR A 16 1.51 7.85 -8.64
C THR A 16 2.79 7.83 -7.80
N ARG A 17 3.05 8.87 -6.99
CA ARG A 17 4.21 8.91 -6.08
C ARG A 17 4.15 7.81 -5.01
N SER A 18 2.97 7.53 -4.44
CA SER A 18 2.82 6.44 -3.45
C SER A 18 3.15 5.07 -4.03
N HIS A 19 2.70 4.80 -5.26
CA HIS A 19 3.01 3.56 -5.97
C HIS A 19 4.50 3.44 -6.29
N GLN A 20 5.13 4.53 -6.73
CA GLN A 20 6.57 4.56 -7.00
C GLN A 20 7.40 4.35 -5.72
N ALA A 21 7.07 5.04 -4.63
CA ALA A 21 7.82 4.93 -3.38
C ALA A 21 7.69 3.54 -2.74
N CYS A 22 6.54 2.89 -2.94
CA CYS A 22 6.32 1.52 -2.50
C CYS A 22 6.70 0.47 -3.53
N ASP A 23 7.16 0.83 -4.73
CA ASP A 23 7.40 -0.11 -5.84
C ASP A 23 6.23 -1.11 -5.98
N VAL A 24 5.04 -0.57 -6.23
CA VAL A 24 3.76 -1.30 -6.34
C VAL A 24 3.11 -0.96 -7.68
N ALA A 25 2.68 -1.99 -8.41
CA ALA A 25 1.98 -1.84 -9.68
C ALA A 25 0.62 -1.10 -9.51
N PRO A 26 0.44 0.09 -10.11
CA PRO A 26 -0.77 0.92 -9.95
C PRO A 26 -2.02 0.35 -10.65
N PHE A 27 -1.86 -0.67 -11.50
CA PHE A 27 -2.98 -1.38 -12.13
C PHE A 27 -3.48 -2.56 -11.28
N THR A 28 -2.70 -3.00 -10.29
CA THR A 28 -3.05 -4.12 -9.40
C THR A 28 -3.55 -3.62 -8.06
N TRP A 29 -2.98 -2.51 -7.58
CA TRP A 29 -3.20 -1.97 -6.26
C TRP A 29 -3.69 -0.54 -6.34
N SER A 30 -4.61 -0.20 -5.45
CA SER A 30 -5.17 1.14 -5.28
C SER A 30 -4.79 1.67 -3.91
N ALA A 31 -4.06 2.78 -3.83
CA ALA A 31 -3.73 3.40 -2.55
C ALA A 31 -5.00 3.86 -1.83
N LEU A 32 -5.09 3.57 -0.54
CA LEU A 32 -6.18 3.98 0.32
C LEU A 32 -5.88 5.34 0.95
N GLU A 33 -6.89 6.20 1.06
CA GLU A 33 -6.77 7.50 1.72
C GLU A 33 -6.64 7.37 3.25
N ALA A 34 -7.16 6.27 3.81
CA ALA A 34 -7.09 5.94 5.23
C ALA A 34 -6.76 4.44 5.41
N PRO A 35 -6.21 4.03 6.56
CA PRO A 35 -6.06 2.61 6.89
C PRO A 35 -7.42 1.88 6.85
N PRO A 36 -7.46 0.59 6.51
CA PRO A 36 -8.67 -0.22 6.62
C PRO A 36 -9.10 -0.36 8.09
N ASP A 37 -10.40 -0.51 8.36
CA ASP A 37 -10.96 -0.55 9.72
C ASP A 37 -10.30 -1.58 10.66
N ASN A 38 -9.77 -2.66 10.11
CA ASN A 38 -9.10 -3.74 10.85
C ASN A 38 -7.57 -3.63 10.85
N SER A 39 -6.99 -2.49 10.45
CA SER A 39 -5.54 -2.32 10.27
C SER A 39 -4.73 -2.64 11.52
N GLU A 40 -5.20 -2.23 12.70
CA GLU A 40 -4.50 -2.48 13.98
C GLU A 40 -4.43 -3.97 14.30
N ALA A 41 -5.53 -4.70 14.09
CA ALA A 41 -5.57 -6.15 14.30
C ALA A 41 -4.64 -6.88 13.32
N LEU A 42 -4.60 -6.45 12.05
CA LEU A 42 -3.69 -7.00 11.04
C LEU A 42 -2.22 -6.77 11.41
N MET A 43 -1.88 -5.54 11.77
CA MET A 43 -0.51 -5.17 12.16
C MET A 43 -0.06 -5.96 13.39
N THR A 44 -0.93 -6.10 14.39
CA THR A 44 -0.63 -6.88 15.60
C THR A 44 -0.42 -8.35 15.29
N ALA A 45 -1.31 -8.96 14.50
CA ALA A 45 -1.20 -10.38 14.13
C ALA A 45 0.10 -10.71 13.38
N SER A 46 0.57 -9.76 12.56
CA SER A 46 1.80 -9.89 11.77
C SER A 46 3.05 -9.31 12.44
N ASN A 47 2.97 -8.97 13.73
CA ASN A 47 4.07 -8.35 14.48
C ASN A 47 4.67 -7.09 13.81
N VAL A 48 3.85 -6.36 13.05
CA VAL A 48 4.24 -5.12 12.40
C VAL A 48 4.31 -4.02 13.44
N ARG A 49 5.53 -3.58 13.75
CA ARG A 49 5.75 -2.48 14.69
C ARG A 49 5.22 -1.15 14.12
N PRO A 50 4.77 -0.23 15.00
CA PRO A 50 4.44 1.13 14.60
C PRO A 50 5.58 1.80 13.82
N PRO A 51 5.28 2.72 12.90
CA PRO A 51 6.30 3.44 12.15
C PRO A 51 7.15 4.30 13.09
N THR A 52 8.45 4.38 12.81
CA THR A 52 9.34 5.35 13.46
C THR A 52 9.16 6.76 12.86
N LYS A 53 9.77 7.79 13.45
CA LYS A 53 9.66 9.20 13.00
C LYS A 53 10.07 9.46 11.54
N HIS A 54 10.84 8.56 10.93
CA HIS A 54 11.31 8.65 9.55
C HIS A 54 10.55 7.73 8.60
N GLN A 55 9.60 6.95 9.13
CA GLN A 55 8.86 5.98 8.36
C GLN A 55 7.43 6.48 8.14
N SER A 56 6.95 6.26 6.92
CA SER A 56 5.55 6.46 6.56
C SER A 56 4.92 5.13 6.20
N GLN A 57 3.64 4.97 6.52
CA GLN A 57 2.86 3.81 6.14
C GLN A 57 1.83 4.20 5.09
N ILE A 58 1.70 3.35 4.07
CA ILE A 58 0.73 3.51 3.00
C ILE A 58 -0.01 2.19 2.86
N TRP A 59 -1.33 2.26 2.89
CA TRP A 59 -2.19 1.11 2.64
C TRP A 59 -2.66 1.10 1.20
N PHE A 60 -2.76 -0.09 0.63
CA PHE A 60 -3.32 -0.34 -0.68
C PHE A 60 -4.34 -1.47 -0.61
N SER A 61 -5.32 -1.45 -1.49
CA SER A 61 -6.27 -2.54 -1.73
C SER A 61 -6.14 -3.07 -3.15
N ALA A 62 -6.49 -4.33 -3.36
CA ALA A 62 -6.61 -4.94 -4.68
C ALA A 62 -7.95 -5.67 -4.85
N SER A 63 -8.34 -5.90 -6.11
CA SER A 63 -9.54 -6.64 -6.47
C SER A 63 -9.36 -8.14 -6.18
N ASN A 64 -9.84 -8.62 -5.03
CA ASN A 64 -9.88 -10.02 -4.52
C ASN A 64 -9.67 -10.10 -3.00
N GLU A 65 -10.21 -9.13 -2.25
CA GLU A 65 -10.07 -9.06 -0.79
C GLU A 65 -8.59 -9.13 -0.33
N ARG A 66 -7.71 -8.43 -1.06
CA ARG A 66 -6.30 -8.26 -0.69
C ARG A 66 -6.02 -6.84 -0.23
N LEU A 67 -5.18 -6.75 0.79
CA LEU A 67 -4.62 -5.51 1.31
C LEU A 67 -3.10 -5.61 1.26
N LEU A 68 -2.45 -4.48 1.02
CA LEU A 68 -1.01 -4.35 1.12
C LEU A 68 -0.70 -3.18 2.05
N LEU A 69 0.11 -3.44 3.07
CA LEU A 69 0.75 -2.42 3.87
C LEU A 69 2.17 -2.23 3.35
N CYS A 70 2.52 -1.02 2.99
CA CYS A 70 3.86 -0.62 2.66
C CYS A 70 4.38 0.35 3.72
N ARG A 71 5.60 0.15 4.18
CA ARG A 71 6.32 1.08 5.05
C ARG A 71 7.55 1.58 4.32
N ILE A 72 7.66 2.89 4.14
CA ILE A 72 8.78 3.54 3.46
C ILE A 72 9.63 4.26 4.49
N ASP A 73 10.95 4.03 4.47
CA ASP A 73 11.91 4.87 5.17
C ASP A 73 12.29 6.09 4.30
N THR A 74 12.13 7.29 4.84
CA THR A 74 12.41 8.55 4.12
C THR A 74 13.85 9.04 4.28
N ARG A 75 14.71 8.29 5.00
CA ARG A 75 16.12 8.65 5.14
C ARG A 75 16.83 8.51 3.80
N PRO A 76 17.60 9.53 3.37
CA PRO A 76 18.26 9.57 2.06
C PRO A 76 19.28 8.44 1.86
N ASP A 77 19.78 7.87 2.96
CA ASP A 77 20.80 6.82 2.96
C ASP A 77 20.22 5.41 2.73
N TYR A 78 18.89 5.26 2.76
CA TYR A 78 18.16 4.00 2.60
C TYR A 78 17.31 4.03 1.33
N SER A 79 17.96 4.05 0.16
CA SER A 79 17.30 4.15 -1.15
C SER A 79 16.42 2.94 -1.53
N CYS A 80 16.45 1.84 -0.77
CA CYS A 80 15.65 0.62 -1.01
C CYS A 80 14.87 0.14 0.23
N GLY A 81 14.69 0.98 1.25
CA GLY A 81 14.13 0.59 2.55
C GLY A 81 12.60 0.56 2.62
N ASN A 82 11.93 -0.18 1.73
CA ASN A 82 10.49 -0.42 1.87
C ASN A 82 10.18 -1.84 2.38
N ASP A 83 9.43 -1.93 3.47
CA ASP A 83 8.88 -3.18 3.98
C ASP A 83 7.44 -3.32 3.47
N LYS A 84 7.05 -4.53 3.07
CA LYS A 84 5.73 -4.79 2.50
C LYS A 84 5.10 -6.02 3.16
N TRP A 85 3.84 -5.91 3.54
CA TRP A 85 3.01 -7.00 4.05
C TRP A 85 1.77 -7.12 3.19
N ILE A 86 1.46 -8.33 2.75
CA ILE A 86 0.25 -8.61 2.00
C ILE A 86 -0.70 -9.40 2.90
N PHE A 87 -1.94 -8.94 3.01
CA PHE A 87 -3.00 -9.63 3.71
C PHE A 87 -4.05 -10.06 2.69
N GLN A 88 -4.54 -11.28 2.83
CA GLN A 88 -5.65 -11.78 2.01
C GLN A 88 -6.72 -12.36 2.91
N ARG A 89 -7.97 -12.08 2.58
CA ARG A 89 -9.10 -12.72 3.22
C ARG A 89 -9.33 -14.11 2.61
N ILE A 90 -9.25 -15.14 3.44
CA ILE A 90 -9.44 -16.55 3.07
C ILE A 90 -10.39 -17.16 4.11
N ASP A 91 -11.50 -17.73 3.65
CA ASP A 91 -12.57 -18.29 4.50
C ASP A 91 -13.06 -17.29 5.57
N GLY A 92 -13.25 -16.03 5.15
CA GLY A 92 -13.71 -14.94 6.02
C GLY A 92 -12.66 -14.39 6.99
N ARG A 93 -11.46 -14.98 7.05
CA ARG A 93 -10.37 -14.58 7.96
C ARG A 93 -9.22 -13.95 7.20
N TRP A 94 -8.62 -12.91 7.76
CA TRP A 94 -7.41 -12.32 7.20
C TRP A 94 -6.18 -13.19 7.53
N LYS A 95 -5.38 -13.46 6.52
CA LYS A 95 -4.10 -14.16 6.64
C LYS A 95 -3.02 -13.34 5.95
N GLU A 96 -1.86 -13.23 6.59
CA GLU A 96 -0.67 -12.73 5.92
C GLU A 96 -0.26 -13.70 4.81
N GLN A 97 0.08 -13.17 3.65
CA GLN A 97 0.61 -13.90 2.52
C GLN A 97 2.07 -13.52 2.34
N PRO A 98 2.93 -14.46 1.91
CA PRO A 98 4.29 -14.11 1.53
C PRO A 98 4.24 -13.02 0.46
N ALA A 99 4.93 -11.92 0.72
CA ALA A 99 5.08 -10.83 -0.23
C ALA A 99 5.90 -11.35 -1.43
N THR A 100 5.24 -11.94 -2.42
CA THR A 100 5.87 -12.21 -3.72
C THR A 100 5.90 -10.89 -4.47
N ILE A 101 6.86 -10.04 -4.12
CA ILE A 101 7.03 -8.75 -4.76
C ILE A 101 8.41 -8.79 -5.40
N THR A 102 8.41 -8.95 -6.72
CA THR A 102 9.58 -8.77 -7.57
C THR A 102 10.16 -7.40 -7.24
N VAL A 103 11.33 -7.38 -6.60
CA VAL A 103 12.06 -6.15 -6.25
C VAL A 103 12.85 -5.72 -7.48
N CYS A 104 12.60 -4.49 -7.93
CA CYS A 104 13.34 -3.68 -8.92
C CYS A 104 14.07 -4.44 -10.05
N ALA A 105 13.55 -4.35 -11.29
CA ALA A 105 14.41 -4.47 -12.46
C ALA A 105 15.13 -3.12 -12.68
N ASP A 106 16.45 -3.18 -12.90
CA ASP A 106 17.36 -2.06 -13.16
C ASP A 106 16.84 -1.02 -14.18
#